data_AF-A0A0A9Z255-F1
#
_entry.id   AF-A0A0A9Z255-F1
#
_cell.length_a   1.000
_cell.length_b   1.000
_cell.length_c   1.000
_cell.angle_alpha   90.00
_cell.angle_beta   90.00
_cell.angle_gamma   90.00
#
_symmetry.space_group_name_H-M   'P 1'
#
loop_
_entity.id
_entity.type
_entity.pdbx_description
1 polymer ?
#
loop_
_entity_poly.entity_id
_entity_poly.type
_entity_poly.pdbx_seq_one_letter_code
_entity_poly.pdbx_strand_id
1 'polypeptide(L)'
;ALGIISHGLLAQRKAFSSAVNSVIKQHPSVSEDLKKAFAVPEADFKLFSDNLLQYTCGKRAEILEARRKRFMPSDQRLAQQLHEIPPSHSELFDGPRLSDFIRSHPYVFKSKQIFKGNQQRYSAKGNRQSTASYISNNSSFVNTPRSSTSV
;
A
#
# COMPACT_ATOMS: atom_id res chain seq x y z
N ALA A 1 -1.33 -9.56 -4.00
CA ALA A 1 -0.99 -10.87 -3.40
C ALA A 1 -2.07 -11.35 -2.42
N LEU A 2 -2.22 -10.75 -1.24
CA LEU A 2 -3.13 -11.28 -0.19
C LEU A 2 -4.59 -11.47 -0.61
N GLY A 3 -5.17 -10.55 -1.40
CA GLY A 3 -6.55 -10.73 -1.92
C GLY A 3 -6.70 -11.96 -2.81
N ILE A 4 -5.68 -12.27 -3.63
CA ILE A 4 -5.64 -13.47 -4.48
C ILE A 4 -5.51 -14.72 -3.59
N ILE A 5 -4.70 -14.66 -2.54
CA ILE A 5 -4.53 -15.77 -1.59
C ILE A 5 -5.84 -16.03 -0.85
N SER A 6 -6.50 -15.01 -0.29
CA SER A 6 -7.82 -15.16 0.34
C SER A 6 -8.84 -15.78 -0.62
N HIS A 7 -8.87 -15.32 -1.87
CA HIS A 7 -9.75 -15.90 -2.89
C HIS A 7 -9.42 -17.36 -3.18
N GLY A 8 -8.14 -17.70 -3.35
CA GLY A 8 -7.67 -19.07 -3.57
C GLY A 8 -8.04 -20.01 -2.43
N LEU A 9 -7.86 -19.57 -1.17
CA LEU A 9 -8.24 -20.35 0.01
C LEU A 9 -9.75 -20.61 0.08
N LEU A 10 -10.58 -19.61 -0.24
CA LEU A 10 -12.03 -19.77 -0.30
C LEU A 10 -12.44 -20.72 -1.43
N ALA A 11 -11.82 -20.62 -2.60
CA ALA A 11 -12.07 -21.52 -3.72
C ALA A 11 -11.68 -22.97 -3.39
N GLN A 12 -10.51 -23.17 -2.75
CA GLN A 12 -10.05 -24.47 -2.29
C GLN A 12 -11.02 -25.08 -1.27
N ARG A 13 -11.49 -24.29 -0.28
CA ARG A 13 -12.49 -24.73 0.70
C ARG A 13 -13.78 -25.18 0.02
N LYS A 14 -14.30 -24.38 -0.92
CA LYS A 14 -15.51 -24.72 -1.67
C LYS A 14 -15.34 -26.03 -2.45
N ALA A 15 -14.22 -26.19 -3.15
CA ALA A 15 -13.92 -27.41 -3.89
C ALA A 15 -13.80 -28.63 -2.96
N PHE A 16 -13.12 -28.48 -1.82
CA PHE A 16 -12.99 -29.53 -0.81
C PHE A 16 -14.34 -29.95 -0.24
N SER A 17 -15.18 -29.00 0.19
CA SER A 17 -16.53 -29.31 0.69
C SER A 17 -17.37 -30.01 -0.37
N SER A 18 -17.27 -29.61 -1.64
CA SER A 18 -17.96 -30.28 -2.75
C SER A 18 -17.48 -31.72 -2.93
N ALA A 19 -16.17 -31.97 -2.83
CA ALA A 19 -15.58 -33.31 -2.95
C ALA A 19 -16.03 -34.21 -1.79
N VAL A 20 -15.93 -33.74 -0.54
CA VAL A 20 -16.40 -34.49 0.64
C VAL A 20 -17.89 -34.81 0.54
N ASN A 21 -18.72 -33.85 0.16
CA ASN A 21 -20.15 -34.07 -0.03
C ASN A 21 -20.45 -35.09 -1.13
N SER A 22 -19.61 -35.16 -2.17
CA SER A 22 -19.75 -36.16 -3.24
C SER A 22 -19.41 -37.57 -2.74
N VAL A 23 -18.36 -37.71 -1.92
CA VAL A 23 -18.01 -38.99 -1.28
C VAL A 23 -19.11 -39.45 -0.33
N ILE A 24 -19.66 -38.54 0.49
CA ILE A 24 -20.77 -38.85 1.42
C ILE A 24 -22.01 -39.35 0.66
N LYS A 25 -22.32 -38.76 -0.50
CA LYS A 25 -23.44 -39.21 -1.34
C LYS A 25 -23.25 -40.62 -1.87
N GLN A 26 -22.02 -40.99 -2.25
CA GLN A 26 -21.70 -42.32 -2.77
C GLN A 26 -21.60 -43.36 -1.64
N HIS A 27 -21.14 -42.95 -0.47
CA HIS A 27 -20.91 -43.81 0.69
C HIS A 27 -21.50 -43.17 1.96
N PRO A 28 -22.82 -43.31 2.21
CA PRO A 28 -23.46 -42.68 3.36
C PRO A 28 -22.92 -43.17 4.72
N SER A 29 -22.40 -44.39 4.79
CA SER A 29 -21.86 -44.99 6.01
C SER A 29 -20.67 -44.23 6.60
N VAL A 30 -19.87 -43.54 5.77
CA VAL A 30 -18.70 -42.76 6.22
C VAL A 30 -19.01 -41.29 6.53
N SER A 31 -20.28 -40.88 6.43
CA SER A 31 -20.72 -39.50 6.60
C SER A 31 -20.24 -38.90 7.92
N GLU A 32 -20.50 -39.58 9.03
CA GLU A 32 -20.20 -39.05 10.36
C GLU A 32 -18.70 -38.98 10.63
N ASP A 33 -17.92 -39.95 10.15
CA ASP A 33 -16.47 -39.94 10.29
C ASP A 33 -15.84 -38.79 9.51
N LEU A 34 -16.29 -38.53 8.28
CA LEU A 34 -15.81 -37.41 7.46
C LEU A 34 -16.20 -36.05 8.06
N LYS A 35 -17.42 -35.92 8.61
CA LYS A 35 -17.82 -34.69 9.30
C LYS A 35 -16.98 -34.46 10.55
N LYS A 36 -16.76 -35.49 11.36
CA LYS A 36 -15.88 -35.41 12.54
C LYS A 36 -14.45 -35.04 12.17
N ALA A 37 -13.92 -35.59 11.09
CA ALA A 37 -12.55 -35.32 10.64
C ALA A 37 -12.34 -33.92 10.06
N PHE A 38 -13.37 -33.31 9.43
CA PHE A 38 -13.16 -32.12 8.61
C PHE A 38 -14.12 -30.94 8.85
N ALA A 39 -15.32 -31.18 9.38
CA ALA A 39 -16.39 -30.17 9.44
C ALA A 39 -16.67 -29.67 10.87
N VAL A 40 -16.42 -30.51 11.88
CA VAL A 40 -16.58 -30.16 13.30
C VAL A 40 -15.62 -29.01 13.66
N PRO A 41 -16.04 -28.02 14.48
CA PRO A 41 -15.21 -26.86 14.82
C PRO A 41 -13.85 -27.22 15.43
N GLU A 42 -13.80 -28.30 16.20
CA GLU A 42 -12.61 -28.82 16.88
C GLU A 42 -11.69 -29.65 15.96
N ALA A 43 -12.12 -29.94 14.73
CA ALA A 43 -11.31 -30.70 13.79
C ALA A 43 -10.10 -29.87 13.35
N ASP A 44 -8.90 -30.46 13.41
CA ASP A 44 -7.64 -29.79 13.04
C ASP A 44 -7.72 -29.13 11.67
N PHE A 45 -8.26 -29.84 10.67
CA PHE A 45 -8.42 -29.29 9.32
C PHE A 45 -9.23 -28.00 9.32
N LYS A 46 -10.38 -27.99 9.99
CA LYS A 46 -11.29 -26.85 10.08
C LYS A 46 -10.60 -25.68 10.78
N LEU A 47 -9.97 -25.96 11.92
CA LEU A 47 -9.25 -24.99 12.74
C LEU A 47 -8.09 -24.34 11.97
N PHE A 48 -7.19 -25.14 11.39
CA PHE A 48 -6.05 -24.64 10.61
C PHE A 48 -6.50 -23.84 9.39
N SER A 49 -7.53 -24.33 8.70
CA SER A 49 -8.07 -23.66 7.53
C SER A 49 -8.70 -22.30 7.91
N ASP A 50 -9.40 -22.22 9.05
CA ASP A 50 -10.02 -20.97 9.54
C ASP A 50 -8.95 -19.99 10.00
N ASN A 51 -7.96 -20.46 10.75
CA ASN A 51 -6.82 -19.66 11.19
C ASN A 51 -6.03 -19.07 10.01
N LEU A 52 -5.80 -19.86 8.96
CA LEU A 52 -5.09 -19.39 7.76
C LEU A 52 -5.90 -18.32 7.01
N LEU A 53 -7.21 -18.51 6.89
CA LEU A 53 -8.09 -17.52 6.27
C LEU A 53 -8.14 -16.23 7.10
N GLN A 54 -8.30 -16.34 8.42
CA GLN A 54 -8.30 -15.22 9.34
C GLN A 54 -6.98 -14.44 9.29
N TYR A 55 -5.84 -15.14 9.32
CA TYR A 55 -4.53 -14.52 9.20
C TYR A 55 -4.39 -13.73 7.90
N THR A 56 -4.75 -14.33 6.77
CA THR A 56 -4.62 -13.70 5.45
C THR A 56 -5.54 -12.48 5.34
N CYS A 57 -6.79 -12.59 5.79
CA CYS A 57 -7.74 -11.49 5.82
C CYS A 57 -7.30 -10.38 6.78
N GLY A 58 -6.79 -10.74 7.96
CA GLY A 58 -6.24 -9.80 8.95
C GLY A 58 -5.06 -9.02 8.41
N LYS A 59 -4.09 -9.68 7.75
CA LYS A 59 -2.97 -9.02 7.10
C LYS A 59 -3.41 -8.10 5.96
N ARG A 60 -4.44 -8.49 5.21
CA ARG A 60 -5.03 -7.62 4.18
C ARG A 60 -5.66 -6.37 4.81
N ALA A 61 -6.41 -6.53 5.90
CA ALA A 61 -7.02 -5.41 6.63
C ALA A 61 -5.96 -4.44 7.19
N GLU A 62 -4.88 -4.97 7.78
CA GLU A 62 -3.75 -4.18 8.29
C GLU A 62 -3.11 -3.32 7.20
N ILE A 63 -2.87 -3.88 6.01
CA ILE A 63 -2.32 -3.14 4.86
C ILE A 63 -3.28 -2.07 4.37
N LEU A 64 -4.57 -2.38 4.27
CA LEU A 64 -5.59 -1.41 3.86
C LEU A 64 -5.65 -0.24 4.85
N GLU A 65 -5.66 -0.52 6.15
CA GLU A 65 -5.64 0.49 7.20
C GLU A 65 -4.38 1.37 7.12
N ALA A 66 -3.20 0.77 6.98
CA ALA A 66 -1.95 1.51 6.82
C ALA A 66 -1.96 2.42 5.58
N ARG A 67 -2.54 1.96 4.47
CA ARG A 67 -2.70 2.79 3.26
C ARG A 67 -3.69 3.92 3.47
N ARG A 68 -4.84 3.65 4.11
CA ARG A 68 -5.86 4.68 4.41
C ARG A 68 -5.30 5.77 5.31
N LYS A 69 -4.53 5.42 6.35
CA LYS A 69 -3.84 6.38 7.23
C LYS A 69 -2.97 7.38 6.47
N ARG A 70 -2.34 6.97 5.36
CA ARG A 70 -1.52 7.88 4.52
C ARG A 70 -2.33 9.01 3.86
N PHE A 71 -3.62 8.78 3.63
CA PHE A 71 -4.52 9.75 3.00
C PHE A 71 -5.37 10.52 4.02
N MET A 72 -5.16 10.30 5.32
CA MET A 72 -5.90 11.03 6.34
C MET A 72 -5.45 12.50 6.37
N PRO A 73 -6.38 13.46 6.43
CA PRO A 73 -6.04 14.86 6.61
C PRO A 73 -5.39 15.11 7.98
N SER A 74 -4.64 16.20 8.09
CA SER A 74 -4.06 16.64 9.36
C SER A 74 -5.11 17.07 10.39
N ASP A 75 -6.29 17.53 9.93
CA ASP A 75 -7.41 17.84 10.81
C ASP A 75 -8.05 16.55 11.33
N GLN A 76 -8.02 16.38 12.65
CA GLN A 76 -8.51 15.19 13.35
C GLN A 76 -10.01 14.95 13.13
N ARG A 77 -10.83 16.00 13.04
CA ARG A 77 -12.30 15.84 12.85
C ARG A 77 -12.60 15.32 11.45
N LEU A 78 -11.92 15.88 10.44
CA LEU A 78 -12.05 15.43 9.05
C LEU A 78 -11.48 14.02 8.87
N ALA A 79 -10.40 13.69 9.59
CA ALA A 79 -9.82 12.35 9.58
C ALA A 79 -10.79 11.30 10.15
N GLN A 80 -11.51 11.62 11.23
CA GLN A 80 -12.55 10.74 11.79
C GLN A 80 -13.68 10.52 10.78
N GLN A 81 -14.20 11.58 10.17
CA GLN A 81 -15.24 11.48 9.14
C GLN A 81 -14.81 10.67 7.91
N LEU A 82 -13.56 10.85 7.46
CA LEU A 82 -13.00 10.06 6.35
C LEU A 82 -12.75 8.59 6.75
N HIS A 83 -12.44 8.33 8.01
CA HIS A 83 -12.23 6.97 8.52
C HIS A 83 -13.53 6.15 8.54
N GLU A 84 -14.68 6.79 8.78
CA GLU A 84 -16.01 6.14 8.74
C GLU A 84 -16.39 5.62 7.36
N ILE A 85 -15.77 6.12 6.29
CA ILE A 85 -16.01 5.66 4.92
C ILE A 85 -15.36 4.29 4.73
N PRO A 86 -16.11 3.19 4.58
CA PRO A 86 -15.51 1.86 4.47
C PRO A 86 -14.69 1.73 3.17
N PRO A 87 -13.73 0.79 3.11
CA PRO A 87 -13.07 0.44 1.85
C PRO A 87 -14.04 -0.25 0.89
N SER A 88 -13.82 -0.07 -0.41
CA SER A 88 -14.57 -0.80 -1.44
C SER A 88 -13.82 -2.06 -1.88
N HIS A 89 -14.40 -2.83 -2.81
CA HIS A 89 -13.76 -4.04 -3.32
C HIS A 89 -12.45 -3.73 -4.08
N SER A 90 -12.39 -2.61 -4.80
CA SER A 90 -11.26 -2.19 -5.64
C SER A 90 -10.51 -0.97 -5.11
N GLU A 91 -11.12 -0.18 -4.23
CA GLU A 91 -10.61 1.13 -3.82
C GLU A 91 -10.44 1.19 -2.29
N LEU A 92 -9.60 2.14 -1.83
CA LEU A 92 -9.32 2.32 -0.41
C LEU A 92 -10.51 2.89 0.38
N PHE A 93 -11.45 3.53 -0.30
CA PHE A 93 -12.66 4.12 0.24
C PHE A 93 -13.81 3.83 -0.71
N ASP A 94 -15.03 3.82 -0.20
CA ASP A 94 -16.24 3.79 -1.00
C ASP A 94 -16.36 5.06 -1.85
N GLY A 95 -16.32 4.91 -3.18
CA GLY A 95 -16.27 6.01 -4.13
C GLY A 95 -17.41 7.03 -3.99
N PRO A 96 -18.70 6.61 -3.92
CA PRO A 96 -19.82 7.52 -3.72
C PRO A 96 -19.71 8.33 -2.43
N ARG A 97 -19.47 7.67 -1.29
CA ARG A 97 -19.33 8.35 0.01
C ARG A 97 -18.12 9.26 0.06
N LEU A 98 -17.00 8.86 -0.54
CA LEU A 98 -15.81 9.69 -0.64
C LEU A 98 -16.07 10.94 -1.48
N SER A 99 -16.82 10.82 -2.58
CA SER A 99 -17.17 11.95 -3.44
C SER A 99 -18.02 12.99 -2.70
N ASP A 100 -19.00 12.54 -1.92
CA ASP A 100 -19.82 13.42 -1.09
C ASP A 100 -19.01 14.08 0.04
N PHE A 101 -18.07 13.35 0.63
CA PHE A 101 -17.13 13.89 1.61
C PHE A 101 -16.23 14.97 0.99
N ILE A 102 -15.71 14.76 -0.22
CA ILE A 102 -14.88 15.76 -0.93
C ILE A 102 -15.72 16.98 -1.30
N ARG A 103 -16.98 16.78 -1.72
CA ARG A 103 -17.89 17.88 -2.07
C ARG A 103 -18.19 18.77 -0.85
N SER A 104 -18.40 18.15 0.31
CA SER A 104 -18.62 18.87 1.58
C SER A 104 -17.34 19.53 2.13
N HIS A 105 -16.17 18.96 1.84
CA HIS A 105 -14.88 19.45 2.34
C HIS A 105 -13.84 19.62 1.22
N PRO A 106 -14.04 20.61 0.32
CA PRO A 106 -13.23 20.74 -0.90
C PRO A 106 -11.75 21.05 -0.66
N TYR A 107 -11.35 21.42 0.56
CA TYR A 107 -9.97 21.76 0.91
C TYR A 107 -9.15 20.57 1.42
N VAL A 108 -9.78 19.44 1.73
CA VAL A 108 -9.13 18.28 2.37
C VAL A 108 -7.99 17.70 1.53
N PHE A 109 -8.17 17.65 0.21
CA PHE A 109 -7.17 17.11 -0.72
C PHE A 109 -6.62 18.15 -1.70
N LYS A 110 -6.85 19.46 -1.45
CA LYS A 110 -6.23 20.49 -2.28
C LYS A 110 -4.73 20.43 -2.07
N SER A 111 -4.04 19.87 -3.06
CA SER A 111 -2.61 20.07 -3.27
C SER A 111 -2.31 21.53 -2.98
N LYS A 112 -1.37 21.80 -2.07
CA LYS A 112 -0.78 23.12 -1.95
C LYS A 112 -0.26 23.43 -3.34
N GLN A 113 -1.00 24.22 -4.11
CA GLN A 113 -0.51 24.85 -5.32
C GLN A 113 0.73 25.60 -4.86
N ILE A 114 1.90 25.00 -5.06
CA ILE A 114 3.17 25.69 -4.89
C ILE A 114 3.06 26.79 -5.92
N PHE A 115 2.71 27.99 -5.46
CA PHE A 115 2.85 29.19 -6.25
C PHE A 115 4.32 29.18 -6.69
N LYS A 116 4.57 28.77 -7.93
CA LYS A 116 5.83 29.06 -8.60
C LYS A 116 5.82 30.56 -8.77
N GLY A 117 6.23 31.27 -7.72
CA GLY A 117 6.43 32.70 -7.78
C GLY A 117 7.30 32.95 -8.99
N ASN A 118 6.80 33.77 -9.92
CA ASN A 118 7.58 34.25 -11.04
C ASN A 118 8.85 34.85 -10.45
N GLN A 119 9.97 34.13 -10.52
CA GLN A 119 11.28 34.74 -10.40
C GLN A 119 11.38 35.66 -11.62
N GLN A 120 10.99 36.92 -11.42
CA GLN A 120 11.35 38.01 -12.30
C GLN A 120 12.86 37.93 -12.47
N ARG A 121 13.29 37.44 -13.63
CA ARG A 121 14.67 37.57 -14.09
C ARG A 121 14.89 39.06 -14.31
N TYR A 122 15.40 39.75 -13.30
CA TYR A 122 16.06 41.03 -13.52
C TYR A 122 17.31 40.74 -14.35
N SER A 123 17.25 41.02 -15.66
CA SER A 123 18.42 41.10 -16.51
C SER A 123 19.23 42.33 -16.09
N ALA A 124 20.26 42.13 -15.26
CA ALA A 124 21.27 43.14 -15.01
C ALA A 124 22.12 43.32 -16.28
N LYS A 125 21.88 44.42 -17.01
CA LYS A 125 22.78 44.91 -18.05
C LYS A 125 24.00 45.57 -17.41
N GLY A 126 25.19 45.10 -17.80
CA GLY A 126 26.43 45.88 -17.91
C GLY A 126 27.11 46.35 -16.61
N ASN A 127 28.33 45.85 -16.34
CA ASN A 127 29.59 46.53 -16.68
C ASN A 127 30.73 45.88 -15.86
N ARG A 128 31.55 45.03 -16.49
CA ARG A 128 32.81 44.55 -15.89
C ARG A 128 33.95 45.15 -16.70
N GLN A 129 34.48 46.28 -16.23
CA GLN A 129 35.82 46.71 -16.61
C GLN A 129 36.83 46.08 -15.65
N SER A 130 37.87 45.55 -16.28
CA SER A 130 39.01 44.87 -15.73
C SER A 130 40.02 45.87 -15.17
N THR A 131 40.63 45.57 -14.02
CA THR A 131 42.01 45.97 -13.72
C THR A 131 42.76 44.81 -13.09
N ALA A 132 43.77 44.34 -13.84
CA ALA A 132 44.93 43.57 -13.39
C ALA A 132 45.66 44.33 -12.26
N SER A 133 46.56 43.81 -11.41
CA SER A 133 47.34 42.57 -11.32
C SER A 133 48.11 42.67 -10.00
N TYR A 134 48.35 41.55 -9.31
CA TYR A 134 49.65 41.32 -8.65
C TYR A 134 49.96 39.83 -8.70
N ILE A 135 51.02 39.50 -9.42
CA ILE A 135 51.67 38.19 -9.50
C ILE A 135 52.75 38.15 -8.42
N SER A 136 52.86 37.04 -7.70
CA SER A 136 54.16 36.39 -7.40
C SER A 136 53.97 35.16 -6.52
N ASN A 137 54.14 33.98 -7.16
CA ASN A 137 54.99 32.85 -6.78
C ASN A 137 54.75 32.18 -5.39
N ASN A 138 54.74 30.85 -5.23
CA ASN A 138 55.49 29.85 -5.99
C ASN A 138 54.98 28.42 -5.69
N SER A 139 55.25 27.54 -6.66
CA SER A 139 55.66 26.13 -6.53
C SER A 139 54.66 25.04 -6.05
N SER A 140 54.19 24.27 -7.06
CA SER A 140 54.31 22.80 -7.21
C SER A 140 53.53 21.88 -6.25
N PHE A 141 52.82 20.81 -6.64
CA PHE A 141 53.10 19.70 -7.59
C PHE A 141 51.73 18.98 -7.81
N VAL A 142 51.12 18.98 -9.00
CA VAL A 142 51.09 17.92 -10.04
C VAL A 142 50.31 16.61 -9.71
N ASN A 143 49.25 16.40 -10.52
CA ASN A 143 48.68 15.14 -11.08
C ASN A 143 47.66 14.24 -10.34
N THR A 144 46.43 14.23 -10.89
CA THR A 144 45.54 13.05 -11.13
C THR A 144 46.18 12.04 -12.10
N PRO A 145 45.65 10.82 -12.45
CA PRO A 145 44.33 10.20 -12.17
C PRO A 145 44.34 8.65 -11.89
N ARG A 146 43.13 8.06 -11.79
CA ARG A 146 42.65 6.85 -12.52
C ARG A 146 42.23 5.62 -11.68
N SER A 147 41.01 5.21 -12.01
CA SER A 147 40.26 3.95 -11.78
C SER A 147 41.05 2.64 -11.84
N SER A 148 40.65 1.62 -11.05
CA SER A 148 39.93 0.38 -11.52
C SER A 148 40.10 -0.86 -10.61
N THR A 149 38.98 -1.45 -10.18
CA THR A 149 38.61 -2.91 -10.03
C THR A 149 39.44 -3.96 -9.26
N SER A 150 38.64 -4.89 -8.68
CA SER A 150 38.87 -6.30 -8.23
C SER A 150 39.80 -6.53 -7.03
N VAL A 151 39.45 -7.35 -6.04
CA VAL A 151 38.94 -8.74 -6.10
C VAL A 151 37.77 -8.96 -5.13
#